data_AF-A0A370LS41-F1
#
_entry.id   AF-A0A370LS41-F1
#
_cell.length_a   1.000
_cell.length_b   1.000
_cell.length_c   1.000
_cell.angle_alpha   90.00
_cell.angle_beta   90.00
_cell.angle_gamma   90.00
#
_symmetry.space_group_name_H-M   'P 1'
#
loop_
_entity.id
_entity.type
_entity.pdbx_description
1 polymer ?
#
loop_
_entity_poly.entity_id
_entity_poly.type
_entity_poly.pdbx_seq_one_letter_code
_entity_poly.pdbx_strand_id
1 'polypeptide(L)'
;MQIFEEYLQRHSITGVPLLRHTKSGYLFLRENKPKWKVLSIFWKEPTYRPGYYVVNVCTPRHNSNAFDMEPILPEVKLGWDDYEEFLLNWATEYKDGAVVADKLEVLLMSWEMFVFSHDAMLARSYPSLIGSIYETLDFTQPKTDRFQSYNNLAKQLDPGGGPFPTWFRSFEMYNKHYCYWLSELVKANG
;
A
#
# COMPACT_ATOMS: atom_id res chain seq x y z
N MET A 1 -15.99 -3.09 -14.58
CA MET A 1 -15.25 -3.52 -15.77
C MET A 1 -15.26 -2.35 -16.73
N GLN A 2 -14.08 -1.89 -17.16
CA GLN A 2 -14.00 -0.77 -18.11
C GLN A 2 -14.32 -1.25 -19.54
N ILE A 3 -14.73 -0.34 -20.43
CA ILE A 3 -15.14 -0.67 -21.81
C ILE A 3 -14.04 -1.44 -22.57
N PHE A 4 -12.78 -1.08 -22.36
CA PHE A 4 -11.66 -1.77 -23.01
C PHE A 4 -11.44 -3.19 -22.46
N GLU A 5 -11.64 -3.42 -21.17
CA GLU A 5 -11.52 -4.76 -20.56
C GLU A 5 -12.61 -5.70 -21.12
N GLU A 6 -13.83 -5.16 -21.27
CA GLU A 6 -14.93 -5.88 -21.89
C GLU A 6 -14.64 -6.20 -23.36
N TYR A 7 -14.06 -5.26 -24.11
CA TYR A 7 -13.65 -5.48 -25.48
C TYR A 7 -12.63 -6.63 -25.58
N LEU A 8 -11.58 -6.60 -24.77
CA LEU A 8 -10.57 -7.66 -24.76
C LEU A 8 -11.18 -9.03 -24.43
N GLN A 9 -12.08 -9.08 -23.44
CA GLN A 9 -12.78 -10.31 -23.07
C GLN A 9 -13.66 -10.83 -24.21
N ARG A 10 -14.48 -9.98 -24.83
CA ARG A 10 -15.37 -10.37 -25.94
C ARG A 10 -14.59 -10.90 -27.15
N HIS A 11 -13.38 -10.39 -27.37
CA HIS A 11 -12.52 -10.75 -28.49
C HIS A 11 -11.45 -11.79 -28.15
N SER A 12 -11.47 -12.36 -26.94
CA SER A 12 -10.47 -13.36 -26.49
C SER A 12 -9.02 -12.89 -26.67
N ILE A 13 -8.79 -11.58 -26.53
CA ILE A 13 -7.45 -10.99 -26.59
C ILE A 13 -6.82 -11.20 -25.21
N THR A 14 -5.78 -12.03 -25.17
CA THR A 14 -5.04 -12.38 -23.95
C THR A 14 -3.59 -11.93 -24.07
N GLY A 15 -2.89 -11.82 -22.93
CA GLY A 15 -1.46 -11.47 -22.91
C GLY A 15 -1.15 -9.99 -23.07
N VAL A 16 -2.15 -9.10 -23.08
CA VAL A 16 -1.93 -7.64 -23.09
C VAL A 16 -1.93 -7.13 -21.64
N PRO A 17 -0.86 -6.43 -21.19
CA PRO A 17 -0.84 -5.83 -19.86
C PRO A 17 -1.91 -4.74 -19.75
N LEU A 18 -2.81 -4.87 -18.76
CA LEU A 18 -3.87 -3.88 -18.52
C LEU A 18 -3.35 -2.79 -17.57
N LEU A 19 -3.15 -1.59 -18.10
CA LEU A 19 -2.89 -0.40 -17.28
C LEU A 19 -4.18 0.34 -16.95
N ARG A 20 -4.21 0.97 -15.78
CA ARG A 20 -5.34 1.78 -15.34
C ARG A 20 -4.86 3.13 -14.83
N HIS A 21 -5.43 4.19 -15.39
CA HIS A 21 -5.28 5.53 -14.82
C HIS A 21 -6.02 5.63 -13.48
N THR A 22 -5.29 5.99 -12.42
CA THR A 22 -5.87 6.19 -11.08
C THR A 22 -5.59 7.57 -10.54
N LYS A 23 -6.57 8.19 -9.87
CA LYS A 23 -6.36 9.49 -9.18
C LYS A 23 -5.45 9.34 -7.97
N SER A 24 -5.56 8.21 -7.27
CA SER A 24 -4.73 7.85 -6.11
C SER A 24 -4.54 6.35 -6.12
N GLY A 25 -3.30 5.89 -6.06
CA GLY A 25 -2.94 4.49 -6.14
C GLY A 25 -1.76 4.16 -5.24
N TYR A 26 -1.79 2.98 -4.63
CA TYR A 26 -0.69 2.49 -3.80
C TYR A 26 -0.33 1.06 -4.16
N LEU A 27 0.95 0.75 -4.12
CA LEU A 27 1.47 -0.60 -4.25
C LEU A 27 2.50 -0.84 -3.15
N PHE A 28 2.40 -2.00 -2.50
CA PHE A 28 3.28 -2.39 -1.44
C PHE A 28 4.33 -3.36 -1.96
N LEU A 29 5.58 -3.03 -1.65
CA LEU A 29 6.76 -3.79 -1.96
C LEU A 29 7.43 -4.19 -0.66
N ARG A 30 7.83 -5.45 -0.59
CA ARG A 30 8.49 -6.01 0.56
C ARG A 30 9.90 -6.43 0.18
N GLU A 31 10.88 -5.82 0.83
CA GLU A 31 12.25 -6.31 0.80
C GLU A 31 12.55 -6.94 2.15
N ASN A 32 13.33 -8.02 2.19
CA ASN A 32 13.84 -8.73 3.39
C ASN A 32 13.26 -8.20 4.72
N LYS A 33 12.19 -8.86 5.23
CA LYS A 33 11.37 -8.43 6.38
C LYS A 33 12.24 -7.80 7.50
N PRO A 34 11.94 -6.59 8.03
CA PRO A 34 10.78 -5.72 7.79
C PRO A 34 11.14 -4.45 6.99
N LYS A 35 11.64 -4.57 5.73
CA LYS A 35 11.80 -3.39 4.87
C LYS A 35 10.55 -3.20 4.01
N TRP A 36 9.80 -2.13 4.29
CA TRP A 36 8.63 -1.73 3.52
C TRP A 36 9.00 -0.66 2.51
N LYS A 37 8.51 -0.81 1.28
CA LYS A 37 8.45 0.28 0.32
C LYS A 37 7.02 0.41 -0.18
N VAL A 38 6.55 1.64 -0.28
CA VAL A 38 5.23 1.98 -0.79
C VAL A 38 5.44 2.84 -2.01
N LEU A 39 5.11 2.28 -3.18
CA LEU A 39 4.92 3.09 -4.37
C LEU A 39 3.56 3.78 -4.24
N SER A 40 3.54 5.07 -4.45
CA SER A 40 2.34 5.89 -4.44
C SER A 40 2.23 6.66 -5.74
N ILE A 41 1.01 6.72 -6.28
CA ILE A 41 0.67 7.34 -7.55
C ILE A 41 -0.47 8.30 -7.28
N PHE A 42 -0.31 9.57 -7.66
CA PHE A 42 -1.34 10.59 -7.50
C PHE A 42 -1.48 11.45 -8.75
N TRP A 43 -2.72 11.73 -9.15
CA TRP A 43 -2.99 12.75 -10.14
C TRP A 43 -3.08 14.12 -9.45
N LYS A 44 -2.19 15.05 -9.80
CA LYS A 44 -2.25 16.45 -9.37
C LYS A 44 -2.87 17.28 -10.49
N GLU A 45 -3.87 18.08 -10.15
CA GLU A 45 -4.57 18.97 -11.07
C GLU A 45 -4.40 20.44 -10.63
N PRO A 46 -3.38 21.15 -11.15
CA PRO A 46 -3.17 22.56 -10.83
C PRO A 46 -4.24 23.44 -11.50
N THR A 47 -4.65 24.52 -10.84
CA THR A 47 -5.74 25.40 -11.29
C THR A 47 -5.58 25.98 -12.71
N TYR A 48 -4.34 26.16 -13.19
CA TYR A 48 -4.05 26.85 -14.45
C TYR A 48 -3.09 26.07 -15.36
N ARG A 49 -2.92 24.77 -15.14
CA ARG A 49 -2.02 23.92 -15.93
C ARG A 49 -2.65 22.55 -16.15
N PRO A 50 -2.28 21.84 -17.23
CA PRO A 50 -2.61 20.43 -17.37
C PRO A 50 -2.21 19.65 -16.12
N GLY A 51 -3.05 18.70 -15.73
CA GLY A 51 -2.72 17.81 -14.64
C GLY A 51 -1.56 16.87 -15.00
N TYR A 52 -0.95 16.29 -13.98
CA TYR A 52 0.18 15.38 -14.14
C TYR A 52 0.14 14.31 -13.04
N TYR A 53 0.72 13.14 -13.34
CA TYR A 53 0.93 12.11 -12.34
C TYR A 53 2.16 12.41 -11.51
N VAL A 54 2.08 12.04 -10.24
CA VAL A 54 3.15 12.08 -9.27
C VAL A 54 3.35 10.67 -8.77
N VAL A 55 4.56 10.15 -9.00
CA VAL A 55 4.97 8.82 -8.55
C VAL A 55 6.08 8.97 -7.53
N ASN A 56 5.88 8.37 -6.35
CA ASN A 56 6.80 8.43 -5.22
C ASN A 56 7.00 7.04 -4.62
N VAL A 57 8.23 6.71 -4.23
CA VAL A 57 8.54 5.51 -3.44
C VAL A 57 8.95 5.95 -2.04
N CYS A 58 8.20 5.50 -1.04
CA CYS A 58 8.38 5.93 0.35
C CYS A 58 8.43 4.74 1.33
N THR A 59 8.94 4.99 2.53
CA THR A 59 8.85 4.07 3.70
C THR A 59 8.11 4.77 4.84
N PRO A 60 7.41 4.05 5.73
CA PRO A 60 6.92 4.67 6.97
C PRO A 60 8.09 5.27 7.76
N ARG A 61 7.90 6.45 8.33
CA ARG A 61 8.84 7.07 9.27
C ARG A 61 8.59 6.50 10.68
N HIS A 62 9.67 6.08 11.35
CA HIS A 62 9.60 5.62 12.74
C HIS A 62 9.18 6.77 13.67
N ASN A 63 8.26 6.51 14.59
CA ASN A 63 7.80 7.47 15.59
C ASN A 63 7.37 8.84 15.04
N SER A 64 6.67 8.85 13.91
CA SER A 64 6.06 10.10 13.47
C SER A 64 4.80 10.42 14.28
N ASN A 65 4.61 11.71 14.59
CA ASN A 65 3.39 12.22 15.23
C ASN A 65 2.21 12.30 14.24
N ALA A 66 2.47 12.12 12.95
CA ALA A 66 1.50 12.06 11.87
C ALA A 66 1.79 10.84 10.98
N PHE A 67 0.92 10.56 10.01
CA PHE A 67 1.22 9.56 9.00
C PHE A 67 2.27 10.06 8.01
N ASP A 68 3.52 10.19 8.45
CA ASP A 68 4.63 10.61 7.62
C ASP A 68 5.27 9.42 6.93
N MET A 69 5.25 9.47 5.60
CA MET A 69 6.06 8.62 4.76
C MET A 69 7.34 9.38 4.42
N GLU A 70 8.49 8.71 4.54
CA GLU A 70 9.78 9.24 4.13
C GLU A 70 10.08 8.83 2.68
N PRO A 71 10.29 9.77 1.75
CA PRO A 71 10.68 9.45 0.39
C PRO A 71 12.02 8.73 0.36
N ILE A 72 12.08 7.59 -0.31
CA ILE A 72 13.31 6.83 -0.56
C ILE A 72 13.95 7.27 -1.88
N LEU A 73 13.11 7.63 -2.86
CA LEU A 73 13.50 8.09 -4.18
C LEU A 73 12.92 9.49 -4.44
N PRO A 74 13.56 10.29 -5.32
CA PRO A 74 13.00 11.56 -5.76
C PRO A 74 11.61 11.40 -6.38
N GLU A 75 10.78 12.42 -6.20
CA GLU A 75 9.46 12.48 -6.84
C GLU A 75 9.59 12.52 -8.36
N VAL A 76 8.86 11.64 -9.05
CA VAL A 76 8.75 11.64 -10.51
C VAL A 76 7.42 12.28 -10.90
N LYS A 77 7.48 13.26 -11.81
CA LYS A 77 6.31 13.91 -12.40
C LYS A 77 6.16 13.45 -13.84
N LEU A 78 4.99 12.94 -14.19
CA LEU A 78 4.72 12.34 -15.50
C LEU A 78 3.55 13.06 -16.16
N GLY A 79 3.68 13.33 -17.45
CA GLY A 79 2.53 13.67 -18.29
C GLY A 79 1.49 12.56 -18.30
N TRP A 80 0.31 12.86 -18.85
CA TRP A 80 -0.70 11.82 -19.06
C TRP A 80 -0.23 10.75 -20.04
N ASP A 81 0.51 11.17 -21.06
CA ASP A 81 1.15 10.38 -22.12
C ASP A 81 2.36 9.57 -21.64
N ASP A 82 3.18 10.13 -20.73
CA ASP A 82 4.35 9.42 -20.17
C ASP A 82 3.98 8.31 -19.16
N TYR A 83 2.75 8.33 -18.64
CA TYR A 83 2.34 7.50 -17.51
C TYR A 83 2.40 5.99 -17.81
N GLU A 84 1.90 5.58 -18.96
CA GLU A 84 1.79 4.17 -19.31
C GLU A 84 3.17 3.55 -19.55
N GLU A 85 4.00 4.22 -20.35
CA GLU A 85 5.38 3.79 -20.63
C GLU A 85 6.20 3.71 -19.35
N PHE A 86 6.09 4.73 -18.48
CA PHE A 86 6.78 4.73 -17.20
C PHE A 86 6.41 3.51 -16.35
N LEU A 87 5.11 3.20 -16.21
CA LEU A 87 4.69 2.08 -15.36
C LEU A 87 5.04 0.71 -15.95
N LEU A 88 5.05 0.57 -17.27
CA LEU A 88 5.51 -0.66 -17.93
C LEU A 88 7.01 -0.88 -17.69
N ASN A 89 7.82 0.15 -17.89
CA ASN A 89 9.26 0.11 -17.65
C ASN A 89 9.54 -0.19 -16.17
N TRP A 90 8.88 0.54 -15.27
CA TRP A 90 9.00 0.34 -13.83
C TRP A 90 8.60 -1.08 -13.41
N ALA A 91 7.47 -1.61 -13.91
CA ALA A 91 7.03 -2.96 -13.59
C ALA A 91 8.02 -4.04 -14.07
N THR A 92 8.67 -3.80 -15.21
CA THR A 92 9.71 -4.69 -15.75
C THR A 92 10.98 -4.67 -14.91
N GLU A 93 11.41 -3.50 -14.44
CA GLU A 93 12.56 -3.36 -13.54
C GLU A 93 12.32 -4.03 -12.18
N TYR A 94 11.07 -4.01 -11.70
CA TYR A 94 10.68 -4.55 -10.40
C TYR A 94 10.07 -5.96 -10.47
N LYS A 95 10.19 -6.66 -11.60
CA LYS A 95 9.59 -7.98 -11.82
C LYS A 95 9.97 -9.04 -10.77
N ASP A 96 11.21 -8.98 -10.27
CA ASP A 96 11.74 -9.88 -9.24
C ASP A 96 11.49 -9.35 -7.82
N GLY A 97 10.80 -8.21 -7.69
CA GLY A 97 10.46 -7.58 -6.43
C GLY A 97 9.35 -8.36 -5.69
N ALA A 98 9.41 -8.40 -4.36
CA ALA A 98 8.38 -9.05 -3.56
C ALA A 98 7.15 -8.13 -3.43
N VAL A 99 6.33 -8.12 -4.48
CA VAL A 99 5.07 -7.38 -4.51
C VAL A 99 4.03 -8.06 -3.64
N VAL A 100 3.36 -7.29 -2.79
CA VAL A 100 2.28 -7.81 -1.97
C VAL A 100 0.97 -7.77 -2.75
N ALA A 101 0.45 -8.90 -3.19
CA ALA A 101 -0.77 -8.93 -4.00
C ALA A 101 -1.99 -9.54 -3.29
N ASP A 102 -1.75 -10.25 -2.19
CA ASP A 102 -2.80 -10.86 -1.38
C ASP A 102 -3.48 -9.80 -0.51
N LYS A 103 -4.82 -9.69 -0.58
CA LYS A 103 -5.60 -8.67 0.16
C LYS A 103 -5.34 -8.73 1.66
N LEU A 104 -5.25 -9.94 2.20
CA LEU A 104 -4.98 -10.15 3.61
C LEU A 104 -3.59 -9.66 3.99
N GLU A 105 -2.61 -9.91 3.13
CA GLU A 105 -1.24 -9.45 3.33
C GLU A 105 -1.08 -7.93 3.17
N VAL A 106 -1.83 -7.31 2.26
CA VAL A 106 -1.90 -5.83 2.15
C VAL A 106 -2.41 -5.22 3.46
N LEU A 107 -3.47 -5.81 4.04
CA LEU A 107 -4.00 -5.36 5.33
C LEU A 107 -2.98 -5.53 6.46
N LEU A 108 -2.37 -6.72 6.56
CA LEU A 108 -1.36 -6.99 7.60
C LEU A 108 -0.13 -6.11 7.45
N MET A 109 0.33 -5.85 6.22
CA MET A 109 1.46 -4.95 5.98
C MET A 109 1.11 -3.50 6.33
N SER A 110 -0.13 -3.06 6.04
CA SER A 110 -0.63 -1.75 6.51
C SER A 110 -0.57 -1.66 8.04
N TRP A 111 -1.01 -2.71 8.73
CA TRP A 111 -0.94 -2.78 10.19
C TRP A 111 0.51 -2.76 10.70
N GLU A 112 1.43 -3.50 10.09
CA GLU A 112 2.85 -3.48 10.45
C GLU A 112 3.46 -2.07 10.34
N MET A 113 3.19 -1.37 9.23
CA MET A 113 3.66 0.01 9.03
C MET A 113 3.06 0.98 10.06
N PHE A 114 1.82 0.74 10.51
CA PHE A 114 1.21 1.54 11.57
C PHE A 114 1.94 1.35 12.89
N VAL A 115 2.10 0.11 13.31
CA VAL A 115 2.76 -0.21 14.57
C VAL A 115 4.17 0.37 14.57
N PHE A 116 4.90 0.25 13.46
CA PHE A 116 6.22 0.84 13.31
C PHE A 116 6.22 2.37 13.41
N SER A 117 5.29 3.06 12.75
CA SER A 117 5.24 4.53 12.76
C SER A 117 4.76 5.13 14.08
N HIS A 118 4.04 4.35 14.90
CA HIS A 118 3.38 4.81 16.12
C HIS A 118 3.79 4.00 17.37
N ASP A 119 4.95 3.31 17.36
CA ASP A 119 5.32 2.38 18.44
C ASP A 119 5.42 3.06 19.82
N ALA A 120 6.01 4.25 19.92
CA ALA A 120 6.10 4.98 21.19
C ALA A 120 4.72 5.42 21.70
N MET A 121 3.82 5.83 20.81
CA MET A 121 2.45 6.18 21.17
C MET A 121 1.68 4.95 21.65
N LEU A 122 1.78 3.83 20.94
CA LEU A 122 1.14 2.56 21.32
C LEU A 122 1.64 2.07 22.68
N ALA A 123 2.96 2.10 22.91
CA ALA A 123 3.57 1.70 24.18
C ALA A 123 3.11 2.57 25.35
N ARG A 124 2.98 3.89 25.15
CA ARG A 124 2.54 4.84 26.17
C ARG A 124 1.05 4.72 26.49
N SER A 125 0.21 4.61 25.46
CA SER A 125 -1.24 4.67 25.59
C SER A 125 -1.87 3.30 25.89
N TYR A 126 -1.23 2.19 25.50
CA TYR A 126 -1.75 0.83 25.63
C TYR A 126 -0.72 -0.16 26.17
N PRO A 127 -0.08 0.11 27.33
CA PRO A 127 0.95 -0.76 27.86
C PRO A 127 0.44 -2.19 28.14
N SER A 128 -0.83 -2.35 28.50
CA SER A 128 -1.46 -3.66 28.73
C SER A 128 -1.67 -4.48 27.45
N LEU A 129 -1.60 -3.87 26.27
CA LEU A 129 -1.84 -4.52 24.97
C LEU A 129 -0.54 -4.83 24.21
N ILE A 130 0.63 -4.54 24.77
CA ILE A 130 1.92 -4.76 24.11
C ILE A 130 2.10 -6.23 23.70
N GLY A 131 1.71 -7.19 24.55
CA GLY A 131 1.73 -8.61 24.21
C GLY A 131 0.89 -8.93 22.97
N SER A 132 -0.35 -8.45 22.93
CA SER A 132 -1.24 -8.60 21.78
C SER A 132 -0.69 -7.95 20.51
N ILE A 133 -0.02 -6.79 20.63
CA ILE A 133 0.67 -6.15 19.51
C ILE A 133 1.77 -7.06 18.97
N TYR A 134 2.59 -7.68 19.83
CA TYR A 134 3.62 -8.61 19.37
C TYR A 134 3.04 -9.83 18.64
N GLU A 135 1.92 -10.39 19.09
CA GLU A 135 1.25 -11.49 18.40
C GLU A 135 0.84 -11.11 16.96
N THR A 136 0.39 -9.87 16.73
CA THR A 136 0.07 -9.41 15.37
C THR A 136 1.29 -9.30 14.44
N LEU A 137 2.48 -9.15 15.03
CA LEU A 137 3.76 -9.00 14.33
C LEU A 137 4.58 -10.31 14.29
N ASP A 138 4.04 -11.42 14.81
CA ASP A 138 4.74 -12.70 14.84
C ASP A 138 4.75 -13.36 13.46
N PHE A 139 5.85 -13.16 12.73
CA PHE A 139 6.06 -13.74 11.40
C PHE A 139 6.30 -15.25 11.40
N THR A 140 6.44 -15.88 12.56
CA THR A 140 6.53 -17.35 12.68
C THR A 140 5.15 -18.00 12.57
N GLN A 141 4.08 -17.24 12.81
CA GLN A 141 2.71 -17.70 12.72
C GLN A 141 2.14 -17.61 11.30
N PRO A 142 1.18 -18.49 10.94
CA PRO A 142 0.41 -18.36 9.72
C PRO A 142 -0.27 -17.00 9.57
N LYS A 143 -0.43 -16.51 8.33
CA LYS A 143 -1.09 -15.23 8.03
C LYS A 143 -2.52 -15.13 8.60
N THR A 144 -3.24 -16.25 8.62
CA THR A 144 -4.60 -16.34 9.17
C THR A 144 -4.64 -16.05 10.66
N ASP A 145 -3.65 -16.53 11.40
CA ASP A 145 -3.59 -16.46 12.85
C ASP A 145 -3.21 -15.04 13.26
N ARG A 146 -2.19 -14.47 12.58
CA ARG A 146 -1.86 -13.04 12.69
C ARG A 146 -3.06 -12.14 12.42
N PHE A 147 -3.88 -12.47 11.44
CA PHE A 147 -5.10 -11.72 11.14
C PHE A 147 -6.16 -11.84 12.23
N GLN A 148 -6.32 -13.01 12.85
CA GLN A 148 -7.20 -13.17 14.01
C GLN A 148 -6.70 -12.34 15.19
N SER A 149 -5.41 -12.38 15.50
CA SER A 149 -4.80 -11.53 16.55
C SER A 149 -5.02 -10.05 16.26
N TYR A 150 -4.82 -9.62 15.01
CA TYR A 150 -5.13 -8.26 14.56
C TYR A 150 -6.60 -7.89 14.81
N ASN A 151 -7.57 -8.73 14.42
CA ASN A 151 -8.99 -8.44 14.62
C ASN A 151 -9.36 -8.34 16.11
N ASN A 152 -8.76 -9.18 16.95
CA ASN A 152 -8.99 -9.16 18.39
C ASN A 152 -8.42 -7.88 19.02
N LEU A 153 -7.24 -7.45 18.58
CA LEU A 153 -6.62 -6.22 19.05
C LEU A 153 -7.37 -4.98 18.54
N ALA A 154 -7.78 -4.96 17.27
CA ALA A 154 -8.54 -3.86 16.67
C ALA A 154 -9.80 -3.53 17.48
N LYS A 155 -10.55 -4.56 17.92
CA LYS A 155 -11.74 -4.39 18.79
C LYS A 155 -11.39 -3.77 20.15
N GLN A 156 -10.22 -4.06 20.70
CA GLN A 156 -9.77 -3.53 21.98
C GLN A 156 -9.27 -2.09 21.87
N LEU A 157 -8.76 -1.70 20.70
CA LEU A 157 -8.30 -0.34 20.41
C LEU A 157 -9.46 0.63 20.05
N ASP A 158 -10.69 0.12 19.87
CA ASP A 158 -11.88 0.87 19.46
C ASP A 158 -12.94 1.16 20.58
N PRO A 159 -12.60 1.67 21.78
CA PRO A 159 -13.61 2.02 22.78
C PRO A 159 -14.11 3.47 22.70
N GLY A 160 -14.03 4.15 21.55
CA GLY A 160 -14.66 5.48 21.35
C GLY A 160 -13.76 6.71 21.57
N GLY A 161 -12.47 6.61 21.26
CA GLY A 161 -11.54 7.76 21.31
C GLY A 161 -10.03 7.44 21.30
N GLY A 162 -9.65 6.19 21.02
CA GLY A 162 -8.25 5.74 20.97
C GLY A 162 -7.49 6.17 19.71
N PRO A 163 -6.32 5.57 19.39
CA PRO A 163 -5.56 5.78 18.17
C PRO A 163 -6.15 4.99 16.99
N PHE A 164 -7.15 4.13 17.24
CA PHE A 164 -7.79 3.34 16.20
C PHE A 164 -8.49 4.18 15.12
N PRO A 165 -9.18 5.29 15.43
CA PRO A 165 -9.62 6.25 14.42
C PRO A 165 -8.47 6.87 13.61
N THR A 166 -7.31 7.13 14.22
CA THR A 166 -6.10 7.63 13.52
C THR A 166 -5.52 6.57 12.60
N TRP A 167 -5.42 5.32 13.08
CA TRP A 167 -5.04 4.16 12.28
C TRP A 167 -5.98 3.96 11.10
N PHE A 168 -7.29 3.89 11.39
CA PHE A 168 -8.35 3.70 10.40
C PHE A 168 -8.26 4.78 9.33
N ARG A 169 -8.23 6.06 9.72
CA ARG A 169 -8.10 7.18 8.76
C ARG A 169 -6.80 7.13 7.95
N SER A 170 -5.69 6.70 8.54
CA SER A 170 -4.38 6.73 7.88
C SER A 170 -4.14 5.53 6.96
N PHE A 171 -4.68 4.34 7.31
CA PHE A 171 -4.40 3.09 6.60
C PHE A 171 -5.57 2.56 5.78
N GLU A 172 -6.80 2.99 6.05
CA GLU A 172 -7.93 2.70 5.16
C GLU A 172 -7.65 3.23 3.75
N MET A 173 -7.01 4.40 3.62
CA MET A 173 -6.68 4.97 2.31
C MET A 173 -5.78 4.05 1.47
N TYR A 174 -4.74 3.46 2.07
CA TYR A 174 -3.84 2.54 1.34
C TYR A 174 -4.56 1.27 0.90
N ASN A 175 -5.39 0.70 1.77
CA ASN A 175 -6.18 -0.49 1.44
C ASN A 175 -7.23 -0.20 0.37
N LYS A 176 -7.94 0.93 0.49
CA LYS A 176 -9.00 1.35 -0.43
C LYS A 176 -8.48 1.71 -1.82
N HIS A 177 -7.30 2.32 -1.89
CA HIS A 177 -6.66 2.74 -3.12
C HIS A 177 -5.52 1.80 -3.56
N TYR A 178 -5.49 0.58 -3.01
CA TYR A 178 -4.50 -0.42 -3.40
C TYR A 178 -4.65 -0.81 -4.87
N CYS A 179 -3.57 -0.71 -5.63
CA CYS A 179 -3.53 -0.96 -7.05
C CYS A 179 -3.23 -2.42 -7.36
N TYR A 180 -4.22 -3.29 -7.14
CA TYR A 180 -4.11 -4.72 -7.48
C TYR A 180 -3.76 -4.96 -8.95
N TRP A 181 -4.24 -4.12 -9.86
CA TRP A 181 -3.87 -4.24 -11.28
C TRP A 181 -2.37 -4.05 -11.51
N LEU A 182 -1.73 -3.15 -10.74
CA LEU A 182 -0.30 -2.90 -10.82
C LEU A 182 0.48 -4.06 -10.19
N SER A 183 -0.04 -4.68 -9.12
CA SER A 183 0.60 -5.90 -8.58
C SER A 183 0.58 -7.06 -9.57
N GLU A 184 -0.51 -7.20 -10.33
CA GLU A 184 -0.59 -8.20 -11.40
C GLU A 184 0.31 -7.83 -12.58
N LEU A 185 0.46 -6.53 -12.90
CA LEU A 185 1.38 -6.07 -13.95
C LEU A 185 2.84 -6.41 -13.64
N VAL A 186 3.30 -6.22 -12.40
CA VAL A 186 4.67 -6.58 -12.00
C VAL A 186 4.90 -8.08 -12.08
N LYS A 187 3.95 -8.89 -11.59
CA LYS A 187 4.02 -10.35 -11.67
C LYS A 187 4.00 -10.87 -13.11
N ALA A 188 3.27 -10.23 -14.01
CA ALA A 188 3.18 -10.66 -15.41
C ALA A 188 4.49 -10.44 -16.19
N ASN A 189 5.37 -9.56 -15.70
CA ASN A 189 6.66 -9.26 -16.31
C ASN A 189 7.84 -10.03 -15.69
N GLY A 190 7.60 -10.88 -14.68
CA GLY A 190 8.60 -11.73 -14.00
C GLY A 190 8.46 -13.20 -14.36
#